data_AF-A0A1A8FG07-F1
#
_entry.id   AF-A0A1A8FG07-F1
#
_cell.length_a   1.000
_cell.length_b   1.000
_cell.length_c   1.000
_cell.angle_alpha   90.00
_cell.angle_beta   90.00
_cell.angle_gamma   90.00
#
_symmetry.space_group_name_H-M   'P 1'
#
loop_
_entity.id
_entity.type
_entity.pdbx_description
1 polymer ?
#
loop_
_entity_poly.entity_id
_entity_poly.type
_entity_poly.pdbx_seq_one_letter_code
_entity_poly.pdbx_strand_id
1 'polypeptide(L)'
;KHGLVIIPDGTPNGDVSHEPPSPGITLVSQEAAQVLESAGEGPLDVRLRKLAEEKDELLAQIRKLKNQLEEEKQKRSKVDGAYTDGEGMENGTDLHFIEMQRDINRQMSEYKFKLSKAEQEIGTMEQNINRLEGQVSRYKAAADNAEKIEDELKADKRKLQRELRTALDKLEEMEMTNSHLTKRLEKMKANRNALLSQQ
;
A
#
# COMPACT_ATOMS: atom_id res chain seq x y z
N LYS A 1 -31.51 35.16 37.15
CA LYS A 1 -32.69 34.27 37.02
C LYS A 1 -32.30 32.94 37.66
N HIS A 2 -32.91 32.55 38.78
CA HIS A 2 -32.51 31.37 39.57
C HIS A 2 -33.35 30.15 39.16
N GLY A 3 -32.72 28.98 38.98
CA GLY A 3 -33.38 27.71 38.66
C GLY A 3 -33.59 26.83 39.89
N LEU A 4 -34.73 26.14 39.96
CA LEU A 4 -35.19 25.30 41.09
C LEU A 4 -35.11 23.81 40.72
N VAL A 5 -34.68 22.93 41.65
CA VAL A 5 -34.68 21.46 41.50
C VAL A 5 -35.08 20.78 42.82
N ILE A 6 -35.76 19.63 42.73
CA ILE A 6 -36.52 18.93 43.79
C ILE A 6 -35.88 17.55 44.09
N ILE A 7 -35.61 17.24 45.37
CA ILE A 7 -35.28 15.89 45.90
C ILE A 7 -35.91 15.71 47.30
N PRO A 8 -36.43 14.53 47.69
CA PRO A 8 -37.11 14.31 48.97
C PRO A 8 -36.18 13.76 50.08
N ASP A 9 -36.31 14.27 51.31
CA ASP A 9 -35.64 13.77 52.52
C ASP A 9 -36.63 13.08 53.46
N GLY A 10 -36.24 11.93 54.00
CA GLY A 10 -37.01 11.14 54.98
C GLY A 10 -36.66 11.49 56.42
N THR A 11 -37.68 11.75 57.24
CA THR A 11 -37.60 11.73 58.71
C THR A 11 -38.06 10.36 59.23
N PRO A 12 -37.51 9.87 60.36
CA PRO A 12 -37.86 8.56 60.89
C PRO A 12 -39.14 8.63 61.74
N ASN A 13 -39.87 7.52 61.70
CA ASN A 13 -41.00 7.11 62.56
C ASN A 13 -42.41 7.50 62.10
N GLY A 14 -42.88 6.77 61.09
CA GLY A 14 -43.96 5.79 61.27
C GLY A 14 -45.29 6.28 61.86
N ASP A 15 -46.08 6.97 61.05
CA ASP A 15 -47.50 6.65 60.89
C ASP A 15 -47.95 6.99 59.46
N VAL A 16 -48.65 6.07 58.81
CA VAL A 16 -48.85 6.03 57.36
C VAL A 16 -50.07 6.87 57.01
N SER A 17 -49.84 8.14 56.66
CA SER A 17 -50.79 8.98 55.92
C SER A 17 -50.20 9.33 54.56
N HIS A 18 -50.97 9.00 53.52
CA HIS A 18 -50.61 9.07 52.11
C HIS A 18 -50.56 10.53 51.66
N GLU A 19 -49.40 11.19 51.80
CA GLU A 19 -49.16 12.54 51.30
C GLU A 19 -47.78 12.59 50.63
N PRO A 20 -47.66 13.03 49.36
CA PRO A 20 -46.40 12.97 48.63
C PRO A 20 -45.33 13.84 49.34
N PRO A 21 -44.10 13.33 49.56
CA PRO A 21 -43.07 14.07 50.30
C PRO A 21 -42.76 15.37 49.56
N SER A 22 -42.96 16.48 50.28
CA SER A 22 -42.70 17.82 49.78
C SER A 22 -41.18 18.00 49.58
N PRO A 23 -40.74 18.61 48.47
CA PRO A 23 -39.32 18.80 48.20
C PRO A 23 -38.69 19.78 49.18
N GLY A 24 -37.59 19.38 49.84
CA GLY A 24 -36.75 20.29 50.59
C GLY A 24 -36.03 21.25 49.64
N ILE A 25 -36.42 22.53 49.65
CA ILE A 25 -35.79 23.56 48.83
C ILE A 25 -34.53 24.04 49.56
N THR A 26 -33.36 23.60 49.11
CA THR A 26 -32.08 24.13 49.60
C THR A 26 -31.59 25.22 48.64
N LEU A 27 -31.40 26.43 49.18
CA LEU A 27 -30.79 27.52 48.43
C LEU A 27 -29.30 27.22 48.24
N VAL A 28 -28.85 27.20 46.99
CA VAL A 28 -27.43 27.12 46.63
C VAL A 28 -26.92 28.51 46.24
N SER A 29 -25.62 28.74 46.44
CA SER A 29 -24.98 29.96 45.96
C SER A 29 -25.01 30.01 44.42
N GLN A 30 -24.84 31.21 43.86
CA GLN A 30 -24.85 31.39 42.41
C GLN A 30 -23.75 30.58 41.72
N GLU A 31 -22.59 30.46 42.36
CA GLU A 31 -21.43 29.71 41.87
C GLU A 31 -21.72 28.20 41.84
N ALA A 32 -22.32 27.67 42.91
CA ALA A 32 -22.68 26.26 42.98
C ALA A 32 -23.74 25.89 41.92
N ALA A 33 -24.70 26.79 41.66
CA ALA A 33 -25.67 26.60 40.60
C ALA A 33 -25.02 26.54 39.21
N GLN A 34 -24.02 27.41 38.95
CA GLN A 34 -23.32 27.45 37.67
C GLN A 34 -22.45 26.20 37.42
N VAL A 35 -21.78 25.69 38.46
CA VAL A 35 -21.02 24.43 38.36
C VAL A 35 -21.95 23.25 38.07
N LEU A 36 -23.11 23.19 38.74
CA LEU A 36 -24.11 22.16 38.48
C LEU A 36 -24.71 22.28 37.07
N GLU A 37 -24.88 23.48 36.53
CA GLU A 37 -25.31 23.69 35.14
C GLU A 37 -24.26 23.16 34.14
N SER A 38 -22.96 23.37 34.44
CA SER A 38 -21.86 22.88 33.60
C SER A 38 -21.73 21.35 33.59
N ALA A 39 -22.20 20.65 34.63
CA ALA A 39 -22.24 19.18 34.71
C ALA A 39 -23.30 18.53 33.79
N GLY A 40 -24.07 19.34 33.05
CA GLY A 40 -25.09 18.91 32.10
C GLY A 40 -26.47 18.71 32.71
N GLU A 41 -27.42 18.18 31.93
CA GLU A 41 -28.82 18.01 32.35
C GLU A 41 -29.04 16.78 33.25
N GLY A 42 -30.05 16.87 34.13
CA GLY A 42 -30.53 15.76 34.97
C GLY A 42 -30.79 16.15 36.44
N PRO A 43 -31.30 15.20 37.25
CA PRO A 43 -31.45 15.37 38.70
C PRO A 43 -30.11 15.75 39.37
N LEU A 44 -30.18 16.43 40.52
CA LEU A 44 -28.98 16.87 41.25
C LEU A 44 -27.99 15.72 41.51
N ASP A 45 -28.48 14.54 41.90
CA ASP A 45 -27.63 13.36 42.14
C ASP A 45 -26.85 12.90 40.90
N VAL A 46 -27.43 13.04 39.70
CA VAL A 46 -26.77 12.68 38.44
C VAL A 46 -25.66 13.70 38.14
N ARG A 47 -25.92 14.98 38.36
CA ARG A 47 -24.95 16.06 38.14
C ARG A 47 -23.79 16.00 39.13
N LEU A 48 -24.07 15.71 40.40
CA LEU A 48 -23.05 15.49 41.43
C LEU A 48 -22.18 14.26 41.11
N ARG A 49 -22.77 13.17 40.62
CA ARG A 49 -22.01 11.98 40.21
C ARG A 49 -21.06 12.27 39.07
N LYS A 50 -21.51 12.97 38.02
CA LYS A 50 -20.66 13.39 36.88
C LYS A 50 -19.48 14.24 37.34
N LEU A 51 -19.71 15.22 38.22
CA LEU A 51 -18.64 16.04 38.78
C LEU A 51 -17.65 15.23 39.63
N ALA A 52 -18.13 14.21 40.36
CA ALA A 52 -17.27 13.30 41.11
C ALA A 52 -16.40 12.44 40.18
N GLU A 53 -16.98 11.91 39.10
CA GLU A 53 -16.26 11.14 38.07
C GLU A 53 -15.19 11.99 37.37
N GLU A 54 -15.52 13.21 36.96
CA GLU A 54 -14.57 14.16 36.35
C GLU A 54 -13.43 14.52 37.30
N LYS A 55 -13.75 14.79 38.57
CA LYS A 55 -12.73 15.02 39.60
C LYS A 55 -11.79 13.82 39.74
N ASP A 56 -12.33 12.60 39.79
CA ASP A 56 -11.52 11.39 39.91
C ASP A 56 -10.63 11.17 38.68
N GLU A 57 -11.14 11.48 37.47
CA GLU A 57 -10.36 11.45 36.24
C GLU A 57 -9.23 12.49 36.25
N LEU A 58 -9.52 13.74 36.63
CA LEU A 58 -8.51 14.79 36.77
C LEU A 58 -7.45 14.42 37.81
N LEU A 59 -7.85 13.82 38.94
CA LEU A 59 -6.91 13.31 39.93
C LEU A 59 -6.02 12.19 39.38
N ALA A 60 -6.56 11.30 38.56
CA ALA A 60 -5.78 10.26 37.89
C ALA A 60 -4.77 10.87 36.90
N GLN A 61 -5.17 11.89 36.14
CA GLN A 61 -4.27 12.63 35.25
C GLN A 61 -3.15 13.34 36.02
N ILE A 62 -3.46 13.99 37.14
CA ILE A 62 -2.45 14.63 38.02
C ILE A 62 -1.45 13.60 38.54
N ARG A 63 -1.92 12.42 38.98
CA ARG A 63 -1.03 11.33 39.42
C ARG A 63 -0.11 10.85 38.30
N LYS A 64 -0.66 10.67 37.09
CA LYS A 64 0.12 10.28 35.91
C LYS A 64 1.19 11.33 35.57
N LEU A 65 0.82 12.61 35.55
CA LEU A 65 1.75 13.70 35.26
C LEU A 65 2.84 13.82 36.33
N LYS A 66 2.50 13.64 37.62
CA LYS A 66 3.49 13.59 38.70
C LYS A 66 4.47 12.44 38.54
N ASN A 67 3.99 11.25 38.17
CA ASN A 67 4.86 10.10 37.91
C ASN A 67 5.78 10.36 36.72
N GLN A 68 5.27 10.93 35.62
CA GLN A 68 6.08 11.29 34.46
C GLN A 68 7.15 12.35 34.81
N LEU A 69 6.78 13.35 35.61
CA LEU A 69 7.73 14.36 36.08
C LEU A 69 8.82 13.75 36.97
N GLU A 70 8.45 12.83 37.86
CA GLU A 70 9.40 12.15 38.73
C GLU A 70 10.34 11.22 37.93
N GLU A 71 9.81 10.53 36.92
CA GLU A 71 10.59 9.69 36.02
C GLU A 71 11.61 10.52 35.22
N GLU A 72 11.21 11.68 34.69
CA GLU A 72 12.10 12.61 33.99
C GLU A 72 13.14 13.25 34.92
N LYS A 73 12.76 13.58 36.17
CA LYS A 73 13.72 14.02 37.19
C LYS A 73 14.73 12.94 37.54
N GLN A 74 14.31 11.68 37.67
CA GLN A 74 15.21 10.54 37.89
C GLN A 74 16.14 10.29 36.70
N LYS A 75 15.65 10.41 35.45
CA LYS A 75 16.50 10.32 34.26
C LYS A 75 17.56 11.42 34.27
N ARG A 76 17.17 12.67 34.55
CA ARG A 76 18.11 13.79 34.69
C ARG A 76 19.08 13.61 35.85
N SER A 77 18.62 13.10 36.99
CA SER A 77 19.48 12.84 38.16
C SER A 77 20.40 11.63 37.98
N LYS A 78 20.07 10.64 37.15
CA LYS A 78 21.00 9.56 36.77
C LYS A 78 22.03 10.03 35.77
N VAL A 79 21.65 10.98 34.91
CA VAL A 79 22.60 11.73 34.08
C VAL A 79 23.51 12.51 35.04
N ASP A 80 23.02 13.43 35.86
CA ASP A 80 23.78 14.27 36.83
C ASP A 80 24.52 13.49 37.94
N GLY A 81 23.99 12.37 38.43
CA GLY A 81 24.61 11.55 39.48
C GLY A 81 25.80 10.74 38.97
N ALA A 82 25.90 10.52 37.66
CA ALA A 82 27.15 10.12 37.02
C ALA A 82 28.17 11.27 36.93
N TYR A 83 27.76 12.53 37.19
CA TYR A 83 28.65 13.72 37.22
C TYR A 83 29.09 14.13 38.63
N THR A 84 28.46 13.68 39.73
CA THR A 84 28.81 14.17 41.09
C THR A 84 29.54 13.17 41.99
N ASP A 85 29.66 11.88 41.64
CA ASP A 85 30.51 10.93 42.39
C ASP A 85 31.98 10.98 41.94
N GLY A 86 32.44 12.19 41.61
CA GLY A 86 33.75 12.50 41.05
C GLY A 86 34.56 13.46 41.91
N GLU A 87 34.37 13.48 43.23
CA GLU A 87 35.14 14.31 44.19
C GLU A 87 36.63 13.89 44.31
N GLY A 88 37.28 13.41 43.25
CA GLY A 88 38.69 13.05 43.30
C GLY A 88 39.48 12.84 42.00
N MET A 89 38.93 13.06 40.80
CA MET A 89 39.69 12.87 39.54
C MET A 89 39.37 13.91 38.46
N GLU A 90 39.79 15.16 38.68
CA GLU A 90 39.46 16.33 37.86
C GLU A 90 40.21 16.44 36.51
N ASN A 91 40.79 15.35 35.97
CA ASN A 91 41.50 15.39 34.67
C ASN A 91 41.23 14.20 33.73
N GLY A 92 40.35 13.25 34.09
CA GLY A 92 40.14 12.01 33.30
C GLY A 92 38.72 11.78 32.79
N THR A 93 37.71 12.20 33.54
CA THR A 93 36.28 11.91 33.25
C THR A 93 35.73 12.76 32.09
N ASP A 94 36.10 14.03 32.02
CA ASP A 94 35.72 14.92 30.91
C ASP A 94 36.41 14.51 29.60
N LEU A 95 37.67 14.05 29.69
CA LEU A 95 38.43 13.54 28.55
C LEU A 95 37.79 12.27 27.96
N HIS A 96 37.37 11.32 28.80
CA HIS A 96 36.69 10.10 28.35
C HIS A 96 35.35 10.39 27.64
N PHE A 97 34.60 11.37 28.14
CA PHE A 97 33.35 11.80 27.51
C PHE A 97 33.59 12.47 26.15
N ILE A 98 34.62 13.32 26.05
CA ILE A 98 35.02 13.94 24.78
C ILE A 98 35.47 12.88 23.75
N GLU A 99 36.21 11.86 24.18
CA GLU A 99 36.63 10.75 23.32
C GLU A 99 35.44 9.93 22.83
N MET A 100 34.49 9.58 23.71
CA MET A 100 33.27 8.88 23.33
C MET A 100 32.42 9.69 22.34
N GLN A 101 32.29 11.00 22.56
CA GLN A 101 31.56 11.89 21.65
C GLN A 101 32.26 11.98 20.28
N ARG A 102 33.59 12.02 20.24
CA ARG A 102 34.37 11.98 18.99
C ARG A 102 34.16 10.67 18.25
N ASP A 103 34.17 9.54 18.93
CA ASP A 103 33.93 8.22 18.32
C ASP A 103 32.51 8.10 17.78
N ILE A 104 31.50 8.57 18.52
CA ILE A 104 30.12 8.63 18.04
C ILE A 104 30.02 9.50 16.79
N ASN A 105 30.67 10.68 16.78
CA ASN A 105 30.67 11.57 15.62
C ASN A 105 31.40 10.97 14.41
N ARG A 106 32.48 10.21 14.64
CA ARG A 106 33.21 9.47 13.60
C ARG A 106 32.32 8.40 12.98
N GLN A 107 31.72 7.54 13.80
CA GLN A 107 30.80 6.50 13.33
C GLN A 107 29.60 7.09 12.60
N MET A 108 29.03 8.19 13.12
CA MET A 108 27.92 8.89 12.46
C MET A 108 28.34 9.39 11.07
N SER A 109 29.54 9.93 10.93
CA SER A 109 30.07 10.39 9.64
C SER A 109 30.30 9.22 8.67
N GLU A 110 30.83 8.10 9.16
CA GLU A 110 31.00 6.87 8.36
C GLU A 110 29.66 6.32 7.86
N TYR A 111 28.63 6.28 8.71
CA TYR A 111 27.29 5.84 8.31
C TYR A 111 26.62 6.80 7.33
N LYS A 112 26.78 8.12 7.52
CA LYS A 112 26.31 9.12 6.55
C LYS A 112 26.96 8.94 5.18
N PHE A 113 28.26 8.68 5.14
CA PHE A 113 28.97 8.42 3.89
C PHE A 113 28.48 7.13 3.21
N LYS A 114 28.32 6.04 3.98
CA LYS A 114 27.78 4.77 3.47
C LYS A 114 26.37 4.91 2.94
N LEU A 115 25.51 5.66 3.63
CA LEU A 115 24.15 5.96 3.19
C LEU A 115 24.16 6.72 1.87
N SER A 116 24.92 7.82 1.79
CA SER A 116 25.02 8.61 0.55
C SER A 116 25.54 7.78 -0.63
N LYS A 117 26.50 6.88 -0.39
CA LYS A 117 26.99 5.95 -1.40
C LYS A 117 25.91 4.97 -1.85
N ALA A 118 25.16 4.38 -0.92
CA ALA A 118 24.06 3.47 -1.24
C ALA A 118 22.95 4.19 -2.01
N GLU A 119 22.61 5.43 -1.66
CA GLU A 119 21.64 6.26 -2.39
C GLU A 119 22.08 6.51 -3.83
N GLN A 120 23.36 6.79 -4.06
CA GLN A 120 23.91 6.95 -5.41
C GLN A 120 23.86 5.63 -6.22
N GLU A 121 24.18 4.50 -5.59
CA GLU A 121 24.11 3.18 -6.21
C GLU A 121 22.68 2.82 -6.59
N ILE A 122 21.69 3.12 -5.73
CA ILE A 122 20.27 2.96 -6.02
C ILE A 122 19.88 3.74 -7.27
N GLY A 123 20.21 5.03 -7.35
CA GLY A 123 19.88 5.85 -8.53
C GLY A 123 20.49 5.31 -9.83
N THR A 124 21.70 4.73 -9.75
CA THR A 124 22.34 4.08 -10.91
C THR A 124 21.61 2.80 -11.31
N MET A 125 21.22 1.97 -10.34
CA MET A 125 20.47 0.75 -10.59
C MET A 125 19.09 1.04 -11.17
N GLU A 126 18.39 2.06 -10.68
CA GLU A 126 17.09 2.49 -11.20
C GLU A 126 17.17 2.91 -12.68
N GLN A 127 18.21 3.66 -13.08
CA GLN A 127 18.41 3.99 -14.50
C GLN A 127 18.66 2.74 -15.37
N ASN A 128 19.43 1.78 -14.85
CA ASN A 128 19.66 0.51 -15.53
C ASN A 128 18.37 -0.31 -15.69
N ILE A 129 17.54 -0.37 -14.65
CA ILE A 129 16.23 -1.04 -14.68
C ILE A 129 15.37 -0.41 -15.77
N ASN A 130 15.19 0.91 -15.76
CA ASN A 130 14.40 1.62 -16.78
C ASN A 130 14.87 1.32 -18.21
N ARG A 131 16.20 1.28 -18.43
CA ARG A 131 16.76 0.94 -19.75
C ARG A 131 16.45 -0.50 -20.16
N LEU A 132 16.58 -1.45 -19.22
CA LEU A 132 16.32 -2.87 -19.46
C LEU A 132 14.84 -3.13 -19.70
N GLU A 133 13.95 -2.50 -18.95
CA GLU A 133 12.50 -2.57 -19.17
C GLU A 133 12.12 -2.08 -20.57
N GLY A 134 12.72 -0.98 -21.02
CA GLY A 134 12.56 -0.49 -22.39
C GLY A 134 13.06 -1.49 -23.45
N GLN A 135 14.15 -2.23 -23.18
CA GLN A 135 14.63 -3.28 -24.07
C GLN A 135 13.67 -4.47 -24.12
N VAL A 136 13.19 -4.94 -22.96
CA VAL A 136 12.22 -6.04 -22.85
C VAL A 136 10.94 -5.71 -23.61
N SER A 137 10.41 -4.49 -23.47
CA SER A 137 9.23 -4.04 -24.21
C SER A 137 9.43 -4.11 -25.72
N ARG A 138 10.58 -3.64 -26.23
CA ARG A 138 10.91 -3.71 -27.66
C ARG A 138 11.06 -5.14 -28.16
N TYR A 139 11.74 -6.00 -27.42
CA TYR A 139 11.91 -7.40 -27.82
C TYR A 139 10.60 -8.17 -27.81
N LYS A 140 9.71 -7.89 -26.85
CA LYS A 140 8.37 -8.46 -26.83
C LYS A 140 7.58 -8.07 -28.08
N ALA A 141 7.53 -6.78 -28.41
CA ALA A 141 6.85 -6.31 -29.62
C ALA A 141 7.44 -6.91 -30.90
N ALA A 142 8.77 -7.07 -30.97
CA ALA A 142 9.43 -7.69 -32.11
C ALA A 142 9.09 -9.19 -32.22
N ALA A 143 9.03 -9.91 -31.11
CA ALA A 143 8.64 -11.32 -31.07
C ALA A 143 7.18 -11.51 -31.50
N ASP A 144 6.26 -10.72 -30.95
CA ASP A 144 4.83 -10.76 -31.31
C ASP A 144 4.63 -10.49 -32.81
N ASN A 145 5.38 -9.54 -33.39
CA ASN A 145 5.35 -9.25 -34.81
C ASN A 145 5.95 -10.39 -35.66
N ALA A 146 7.02 -11.03 -35.20
CA ALA A 146 7.64 -12.15 -35.90
C ALA A 146 6.71 -13.38 -35.92
N GLU A 147 6.02 -13.67 -34.82
CA GLU A 147 5.02 -14.74 -34.73
C GLU A 147 3.88 -14.50 -35.74
N LYS A 148 3.37 -13.26 -35.80
CA LYS A 148 2.35 -12.90 -36.77
C LYS A 148 2.80 -13.12 -38.22
N ILE A 149 4.02 -12.68 -38.58
CA ILE A 149 4.58 -12.89 -39.92
C ILE A 149 4.76 -14.38 -40.22
N GLU A 150 5.19 -15.17 -39.24
CA GLU A 150 5.34 -16.62 -39.40
C GLU A 150 4.01 -17.30 -39.75
N ASP A 151 2.93 -16.91 -39.07
CA ASP A 151 1.60 -17.45 -39.32
C ASP A 151 1.05 -17.05 -40.69
N GLU A 152 1.27 -15.81 -41.12
CA GLU A 152 0.95 -15.35 -42.48
C GLU A 152 1.70 -16.18 -43.55
N LEU A 153 3.01 -16.38 -43.37
CA LEU A 153 3.83 -17.19 -44.28
C LEU A 153 3.40 -18.66 -44.31
N LYS A 154 2.99 -19.23 -43.17
CA LYS A 154 2.43 -20.59 -43.11
C LYS A 154 1.12 -20.68 -43.90
N ALA A 155 0.25 -19.68 -43.78
CA ALA A 155 -1.00 -19.63 -44.53
C ALA A 155 -0.75 -19.53 -46.04
N ASP A 156 0.16 -18.65 -46.46
CA ASP A 156 0.54 -18.46 -47.87
C ASP A 156 1.20 -19.73 -48.44
N LYS A 157 2.10 -20.36 -47.69
CA LYS A 157 2.69 -21.65 -48.09
C LYS A 157 1.62 -22.70 -48.37
N ARG A 158 0.61 -22.84 -47.49
CA ARG A 158 -0.49 -23.79 -47.70
C ARG A 158 -1.37 -23.42 -48.89
N LYS A 159 -1.56 -22.12 -49.16
CA LYS A 159 -2.30 -21.65 -50.33
C LYS A 159 -1.55 -21.99 -51.62
N LEU A 160 -0.27 -21.62 -51.71
CA LEU A 160 0.58 -21.89 -52.87
C LEU A 160 0.75 -23.39 -53.12
N GLN A 161 0.86 -24.21 -52.08
CA GLN A 161 0.91 -25.67 -52.23
C GLN A 161 -0.37 -26.25 -52.84
N ARG A 162 -1.54 -25.72 -52.46
CA ARG A 162 -2.82 -26.13 -53.06
C ARG A 162 -2.92 -25.69 -54.51
N GLU A 163 -2.54 -24.45 -54.81
CA GLU A 163 -2.53 -23.91 -56.18
C GLU A 163 -1.58 -24.70 -57.09
N LEU A 164 -0.38 -25.03 -56.60
CA LEU A 164 0.58 -25.86 -57.30
C LEU A 164 0.00 -27.24 -57.63
N ARG A 165 -0.66 -27.88 -56.66
CA ARG A 165 -1.29 -29.19 -56.88
C ARG A 165 -2.36 -29.11 -57.97
N THR A 166 -3.26 -28.13 -57.89
CA THR A 166 -4.29 -27.92 -58.91
C THR A 166 -3.70 -27.65 -60.30
N ALA A 167 -2.59 -26.90 -60.37
CA ALA A 167 -1.91 -26.63 -61.63
C ALA A 167 -1.26 -27.89 -62.22
N LEU A 168 -0.67 -28.75 -61.38
CA LEU A 168 -0.13 -30.05 -61.80
C LEU A 168 -1.21 -30.99 -62.31
N ASP A 169 -2.33 -31.11 -61.59
CA ASP A 169 -3.47 -31.94 -62.02
C ASP A 169 -3.99 -31.51 -63.42
N LYS A 170 -4.06 -30.19 -63.65
CA LYS A 170 -4.45 -29.63 -64.96
C LYS A 170 -3.39 -29.86 -66.04
N LEU A 171 -2.12 -29.82 -65.69
CA LEU A 171 -1.03 -30.11 -66.62
C LEU A 171 -1.10 -31.57 -67.10
N GLU A 172 -1.30 -32.52 -66.18
CA GLU A 172 -1.48 -33.94 -66.51
C GLU A 172 -2.69 -34.16 -67.44
N GLU A 173 -3.83 -33.52 -67.17
CA GLU A 173 -5.02 -33.61 -68.04
C GLU A 173 -4.74 -33.10 -69.47
N MET A 174 -4.03 -31.99 -69.57
CA MET A 174 -3.65 -31.39 -70.85
C MET A 174 -2.63 -32.24 -71.60
N GLU A 175 -1.64 -32.82 -70.91
CA GLU A 175 -0.66 -33.74 -71.50
C GLU A 175 -1.33 -35.01 -72.05
N MET A 176 -2.28 -35.57 -71.32
CA MET A 176 -3.08 -36.71 -71.79
C MET A 176 -3.89 -36.35 -73.03
N THR A 177 -4.59 -35.21 -73.01
CA THR A 177 -5.35 -34.70 -74.16
C THR A 177 -4.45 -34.49 -75.37
N ASN A 178 -3.28 -33.88 -75.17
CA ASN A 178 -2.30 -33.64 -76.23
C ASN A 178 -1.74 -34.95 -76.81
N SER A 179 -1.46 -35.95 -75.96
CA SER A 179 -1.05 -37.29 -76.40
C SER A 179 -2.11 -37.94 -77.32
N HIS A 180 -3.39 -37.84 -76.94
CA HIS A 180 -4.49 -38.35 -77.76
C HIS A 180 -4.62 -37.63 -79.10
N LEU A 181 -4.51 -36.30 -79.11
CA LEU A 181 -4.57 -35.50 -80.33
C LEU A 181 -3.40 -35.80 -81.26
N THR A 182 -2.19 -35.90 -80.71
CA THR A 182 -0.97 -36.27 -81.44
C THR A 182 -1.15 -37.62 -82.14
N LYS A 183 -1.60 -38.65 -81.43
CA LYS A 183 -1.88 -39.99 -82.00
C LYS A 183 -2.93 -39.95 -83.11
N ARG A 184 -3.99 -39.15 -82.97
CA ARG A 184 -5.02 -38.99 -84.02
C ARG A 184 -4.45 -38.31 -85.26
N LEU A 185 -3.61 -37.30 -85.07
CA LEU A 185 -2.96 -36.56 -86.14
C LEU A 185 -1.96 -37.44 -86.90
N GLU A 186 -1.18 -38.27 -86.20
CA GLU A 186 -0.30 -39.27 -86.80
C GLU A 186 -1.08 -40.27 -87.66
N LYS A 187 -2.21 -40.80 -87.17
CA LYS A 187 -3.09 -41.68 -87.95
C LYS A 187 -3.60 -41.00 -89.22
N MET A 188 -4.06 -39.75 -89.14
CA MET A 188 -4.52 -39.00 -90.32
C MET A 188 -3.39 -38.78 -91.33
N LYS A 189 -2.18 -38.45 -90.87
CA LYS A 189 -0.98 -38.34 -91.73
C LYS A 189 -0.66 -39.65 -92.43
N ALA A 190 -0.66 -40.76 -91.70
CA ALA A 190 -0.42 -42.09 -92.27
C ALA A 190 -1.46 -42.46 -93.34
N ASN A 191 -2.75 -42.23 -93.07
CA ASN A 191 -3.83 -42.47 -94.03
C ASN A 191 -3.67 -41.61 -95.30
N ARG A 192 -3.34 -40.32 -95.13
CA ARG A 192 -3.08 -39.42 -96.26
C ARG A 192 -1.91 -39.92 -97.11
N ASN A 193 -0.81 -40.31 -96.49
CA ASN A 193 0.36 -40.80 -97.20
C ASN A 193 0.07 -42.11 -97.96
N ALA A 194 -0.70 -43.02 -97.35
CA ALA A 194 -1.13 -44.26 -98.00
C ALA A 194 -2.00 -43.98 -99.24
N LEU A 195 -2.95 -43.05 -99.16
CA LEU A 195 -3.78 -42.62 -100.29
C LEU A 195 -2.93 -41.99 -101.41
N LEU A 196 -1.95 -41.15 -101.06
CA LEU A 196 -1.05 -40.54 -102.03
C LEU A 196 -0.12 -41.56 -102.71
N SER A 197 0.26 -42.64 -102.03
CA SER A 197 1.09 -43.70 -102.63
C SER A 197 0.33 -44.61 -103.61
N GLN A 198 -1.00 -44.50 -103.67
CA GLN A 198 -1.86 -45.26 -104.58
C GLN A 198 -2.28 -44.46 -105.83
N GLN A 199 -1.88 -43.19 -105.93
CA GLN A 199 -2.03 -42.33 -107.12
C GLN A 199 -0.75 -42.32 -107.95
#